data_AF-A0AAW9B9W1-F1
#
_entry.id   AF-A0AAW9B9W1-F1
#
_cell.length_a   1.000
_cell.length_b   1.000
_cell.length_c   1.000
_cell.angle_alpha   90.00
_cell.angle_beta   90.00
_cell.angle_gamma   90.00
#
_symmetry.space_group_name_H-M   'P 1'
#
loop_
_entity.id
_entity.type
_entity.pdbx_description
1 polymer ?
#
loop_
_entity_poly.entity_id
_entity_poly.type
_entity_poly.pdbx_seq_one_letter_code
_entity_poly.pdbx_strand_id
1 'polypeptide(L)' 'SKKTMALSDVVSLKPDDIMPIELLNTVPVSIGNQPLFTGRIAEQDGQLVLIFNPDKETQR' A
#
# COMPACT_ATOMS: atom_id res chain seq x y z
N SER A 1 1.37 -2.66 3.11
CA SER A 1 0.94 -3.67 4.09
C SER A 1 0.25 -4.81 3.36
N LYS A 2 0.35 -6.04 3.86
CA LYS A 2 -0.39 -7.19 3.32
C LYS A 2 -1.23 -7.77 4.45
N LYS A 3 -2.52 -8.01 4.19
CA LYS A 3 -3.39 -8.69 5.15
C LYS A 3 -3.41 -10.18 4.83
N THR A 4 -3.13 -11.02 5.81
CA THR A 4 -3.30 -12.47 5.74
C THR A 4 -4.68 -12.84 6.26
N MET A 5 -5.40 -13.71 5.55
CA MET A 5 -6.73 -14.18 5.91
C MET A 5 -6.80 -15.71 5.77
N ALA A 6 -7.69 -16.35 6.54
CA ALA A 6 -7.97 -17.76 6.32
C ALA A 6 -8.73 -17.95 5.00
N LEU A 7 -8.54 -19.09 4.34
CA LEU A 7 -9.20 -19.38 3.07
C LEU A 7 -10.73 -19.37 3.21
N SER A 8 -11.26 -19.86 4.34
CA SER A 8 -12.69 -19.80 4.67
C SER A 8 -13.24 -18.37 4.64
N ASP A 9 -12.46 -17.43 5.15
CA ASP A 9 -12.87 -16.02 5.28
C ASP A 9 -12.83 -15.35 3.91
N VAL A 10 -11.87 -15.69 3.06
CA VAL A 10 -11.79 -15.21 1.68
C VAL A 10 -12.96 -15.74 0.84
N VAL A 11 -13.30 -17.02 0.98
CA VAL A 11 -14.38 -17.66 0.22
C VAL A 11 -15.76 -17.14 0.63
N SER A 12 -15.91 -16.63 1.85
CA SER A 12 -17.18 -16.13 2.38
C SER A 12 -17.43 -14.64 2.12
N LEU A 13 -16.49 -13.93 1.47
CA LEU A 13 -16.62 -12.51 1.14
C LEU A 13 -17.84 -12.23 0.26
N LYS A 14 -18.54 -11.14 0.57
CA LYS A 14 -19.70 -10.63 -0.16
C LYS A 14 -19.48 -9.18 -0.59
N PRO A 15 -20.25 -8.68 -1.58
CA PRO A 15 -20.32 -7.26 -1.85
C PRO A 15 -20.56 -6.48 -0.55
N ASP A 16 -19.91 -5.33 -0.43
CA ASP A 16 -19.99 -4.41 0.70
C ASP A 16 -19.32 -4.87 2.02
N ASP A 17 -18.66 -6.04 2.04
CA ASP A 17 -17.84 -6.43 3.19
C ASP A 17 -16.64 -5.48 3.36
N ILE A 18 -16.45 -5.00 4.59
CA ILE A 18 -15.34 -4.11 4.94
C ILE A 18 -14.14 -4.94 5.40
N MET A 19 -13.04 -4.87 4.66
CA MET A 19 -11.78 -5.48 5.06
C MET A 19 -10.91 -4.47 5.80
N PRO A 20 -10.71 -4.60 7.13
CA PRO A 20 -9.78 -3.73 7.84
C PRO A 20 -8.36 -4.01 7.34
N ILE A 21 -7.69 -2.97 6.86
CA ILE A 21 -6.28 -2.99 6.45
C ILE A 21 -5.52 -1.93 7.23
N GLU A 22 -4.29 -2.22 7.61
CA GLU A 22 -3.38 -1.20 8.13
C GLU A 22 -2.80 -0.40 6.96
N LEU A 23 -3.21 0.85 6.80
CA LEU A 23 -2.57 1.74 5.83
C LEU A 23 -1.28 2.28 6.44
N LEU A 24 -0.15 1.92 5.85
CA LEU A 24 1.14 2.48 6.25
C LEU A 24 1.26 3.90 5.70
N ASN A 25 1.84 4.80 6.49
CA ASN A 25 2.13 6.19 6.08
C ASN A 25 3.05 6.26 4.84
N THR A 26 3.79 5.19 4.56
CA THR A 26 4.55 4.97 3.34
C THR A 26 4.22 3.61 2.75
N VAL A 27 4.08 3.54 1.42
CA VAL A 27 3.71 2.33 0.70
C VAL A 27 4.93 1.80 -0.06
N PRO A 28 5.23 0.49 0.01
CA PRO A 28 6.31 -0.09 -0.77
C PRO A 28 5.95 -0.08 -2.27
N VAL A 29 6.89 0.36 -3.08
CA VAL A 29 6.84 0.31 -4.54
C VAL A 29 7.70 -0.86 -5.02
N SER A 30 7.12 -1.71 -5.85
CA SER A 30 7.77 -2.91 -6.37
C SER A 30 7.64 -2.97 -7.90
N ILE A 31 8.67 -3.50 -8.57
CA ILE A 31 8.58 -3.92 -9.97
C ILE A 31 8.69 -5.45 -9.98
N GLY A 32 7.64 -6.10 -10.49
CA GLY A 32 7.47 -7.54 -10.31
C GLY A 32 7.43 -7.90 -8.81
N ASN A 33 8.26 -8.86 -8.41
CA ASN A 33 8.36 -9.31 -7.02
C ASN A 33 9.45 -8.60 -6.22
N GLN A 34 10.18 -7.65 -6.83
CA GLN A 34 11.28 -6.96 -6.17
C GLN A 34 10.81 -5.62 -5.59
N PRO A 35 10.90 -5.42 -4.25
CA PRO A 35 10.70 -4.11 -3.66
C PRO A 35 11.86 -3.19 -4.05
N LEU A 36 11.53 -1.94 -4.41
CA LEU A 36 12.52 -0.94 -4.81
C LEU A 36 12.70 0.14 -3.75
N PHE A 37 11.61 0.78 -3.34
CA PHE A 37 11.63 1.87 -2.36
C PHE A 37 10.25 2.03 -1.69
N THR A 38 10.15 2.93 -0.71
CA THR A 38 8.87 3.34 -0.13
C THR A 38 8.52 4.77 -0.52
N GLY A 39 7.24 5.06 -0.70
CA GLY A 39 6.75 6.38 -1.12
C GLY A 39 5.52 6.81 -0.34
N ARG A 40 5.17 8.09 -0.44
CA ARG A 40 3.91 8.61 0.10
C ARG A 40 2.88 8.70 -1.00
N ILE A 41 1.65 8.34 -0.69
CA ILE A 41 0.51 8.53 -1.60
C ILE A 41 0.10 10.01 -1.54
N ALA A 42 -0.16 10.58 -2.71
CA ALA A 42 -0.81 11.88 -2.87
C ALA A 42 -1.83 11.80 -4.01
N GLU A 43 -2.61 12.88 -4.17
CA GLU A 43 -3.54 13.06 -5.27
C GLU A 43 -3.08 14.24 -6.12
N GLN A 44 -3.17 14.09 -7.43
CA GLN A 44 -2.89 15.13 -8.41
C GLN A 44 -3.82 14.95 -9.62
N ASP A 45 -4.59 15.99 -9.93
CA ASP A 45 -5.51 16.04 -11.09
C ASP A 45 -6.50 14.86 -11.17
N GLY A 46 -7.01 14.41 -10.01
CA GLY A 46 -7.92 13.27 -9.89
C GLY A 46 -7.23 11.91 -9.98
N GLN A 47 -5.90 11.89 -10.09
CA GLN A 47 -5.10 10.68 -10.15
C GLN A 47 -4.30 10.48 -8.86
N LEU A 48 -4.24 9.22 -8.42
CA LEU A 48 -3.38 8.85 -7.30
C LEU A 48 -1.93 8.80 -7.77
N VAL A 49 -1.05 9.58 -7.12
CA VAL A 49 0.38 9.67 -7.44
C VAL A 49 1.23 9.24 -6.24
N LEU A 50 2.47 8.84 -6.52
CA LEU A 50 3.45 8.46 -5.51
C LEU A 50 4.57 9.49 -5.46
N ILE A 51 4.77 10.10 -4.30
CA ILE A 51 5.87 11.03 -4.06
C ILE A 51 7.07 10.23 -3.54
N PHE A 52 8.15 10.29 -4.31
CA PHE A 52 9.46 9.74 -3.96
C PHE A 52 10.39 10.88 -3.51
N ASN A 53 10.90 10.81 -2.28
CA ASN A 53 11.82 11.80 -1.71
C ASN A 53 13.11 11.10 -1.25
N PRO A 54 14.11 10.91 -2.12
CA PRO A 54 15.36 10.23 -1.76
C PRO A 54 16.15 11.00 -0.67
N ASP A 55 16.02 12.33 -0.63
CA ASP A 55 16.84 13.19 0.23
C ASP A 55 16.41 13.20 1.71
N LYS A 56 15.28 12.57 2.07
CA LYS A 56 14.75 12.57 3.45
C LYS A 56 15.00 11.28 4.23
N GLU A 57 15.60 10.26 3.60
CA GLU A 57 15.91 8.98 4.28
C GLU A 57 17.27 8.97 4.99
N THR A 58 18.20 9.89 4.67
CA THR A 58 19.55 9.95 5.31
C THR A 58 19.58 10.72 6.64
N GLN A 59 18.44 11.22 7.13
CA GLN A 59 18.37 11.93 8.43
C GLN A 59 17.31 11.32 9.36
N ARG A 60 17.48 10.05 9.73
CA ARG A 60 16.92 9.48 10.97
C ARG A 60 17.84 8.43 11.55
#